data_AF-A0A8T1DCE2-F1
#
_entry.id   AF-A0A8T1DCE2-F1
#
_cell.length_a   1.000
_cell.length_b   1.000
_cell.length_c   1.000
_cell.angle_alpha   90.00
_cell.angle_beta   90.00
_cell.angle_gamma   90.00
#
_symmetry.space_group_name_H-M   'P 1'
#
loop_
_entity.id
_entity.type
_entity.pdbx_description
1 polymer ?
#
loop_
_entity_poly.entity_id
_entity_poly.type
_entity_poly.pdbx_seq_one_letter_code
_entity_poly.pdbx_strand_id
1 'polypeptide(L)'
;MHVQATLIAALFTAAASTSAARTTERSLGALVDCPAARSADSPCLWAGENGEVVDSKTLRDLLVQRNLVSFNYREKLTRNLQAHMTYIEDVQMYANSVGHEFSYHMGVNARHLTSSARRRLSPQQLVDQEAKSARSRRLKAEASGSTASTTNTVSSSGSSEYWNWCDSDNSFGYSVCSSVKSQQNCGSCWAFAAADAIETAVVIAENASAAVSLSPQQFLTCSTLETTQTFDYCWASDSGVNGATWMEAEIKWESQNDGCNGGMTHGAFIDAAQNAWGLVTELTMPYDDSGSGSTSLNNASLSCTVSDNETAASITGWEQVVGTDCTASSNCTSLLRTALERQPIAVAINSEDPFGDYAGGFYSCPNDGDLSSKDDVNHALVLVGYGTDASEGDYWILKNSYGSSWGASGFMKLVADSKVNCGLNIFPVIPTGASAGAAATTSVDSGGDKVFVGLSPTTWIVVAAVTTIFTIVMTAIGMLISQRKLKTIRKQNSAMYAARAPANTQQTVAH
;
A
#
# COMPACT_ATOMS: atom_id res chain seq x y z
N MET A 1 -2.77 -15.84 77.07
CA MET A 1 -2.87 -14.68 76.16
C MET A 1 -3.85 -15.09 75.06
N HIS A 2 -5.18 -14.93 75.21
CA HIS A 2 -5.98 -13.71 74.95
C HIS A 2 -5.67 -13.06 73.58
N VAL A 3 -6.57 -12.67 72.68
CA VAL A 3 -8.04 -12.76 72.46
C VAL A 3 -8.30 -11.96 71.15
N GLN A 4 -9.23 -12.40 70.29
CA GLN A 4 -10.09 -11.65 69.32
C GLN A 4 -9.49 -10.67 68.27
N ALA A 5 -9.80 -10.74 66.97
CA ALA A 5 -11.05 -10.46 66.22
C ALA A 5 -11.30 -8.97 65.85
N THR A 6 -11.51 -8.75 64.54
CA THR A 6 -12.49 -7.87 63.85
C THR A 6 -12.30 -6.33 63.64
N LEU A 7 -12.49 -5.96 62.35
CA LEU A 7 -13.35 -4.90 61.74
C LEU A 7 -12.83 -3.46 61.43
N ILE A 8 -12.94 -3.15 60.11
CA ILE A 8 -13.40 -1.90 59.43
C ILE A 8 -12.51 -0.65 59.44
N ALA A 9 -12.05 -0.22 58.25
CA ALA A 9 -12.57 0.97 57.56
C ALA A 9 -11.89 1.18 56.19
N ALA A 10 -12.70 1.16 55.13
CA ALA A 10 -12.36 1.64 53.80
C ALA A 10 -12.25 3.18 53.78
N LEU A 11 -11.31 3.72 53.00
CA LEU A 11 -11.38 5.09 52.47
C LEU A 11 -10.51 5.21 51.21
N PHE A 12 -11.21 5.20 50.07
CA PHE A 12 -10.94 5.90 48.81
C PHE A 12 -9.53 6.45 48.54
N THR A 13 -8.88 5.89 47.52
CA THR A 13 -8.29 6.69 46.44
C THR A 13 -8.60 6.04 45.10
N ALA A 14 -9.56 6.63 44.39
CA ALA A 14 -9.77 6.43 42.97
C ALA A 14 -8.69 7.18 42.16
N ALA A 15 -8.48 6.70 40.93
CA ALA A 15 -7.64 7.22 39.84
C ALA A 15 -6.12 7.00 40.00
N ALA A 16 -5.39 6.43 39.04
CA ALA A 16 -5.64 6.37 37.60
C ALA A 16 -5.33 4.97 37.04
N SER A 17 -6.33 4.32 36.47
CA SER A 17 -6.10 3.36 35.40
C SER A 17 -5.67 4.15 34.17
N THR A 18 -4.36 4.26 33.94
CA THR A 18 -3.86 4.61 32.60
C THR A 18 -4.32 3.50 31.68
N SER A 19 -5.36 3.76 30.87
CA SER A 19 -5.76 2.88 29.78
C SER A 19 -4.54 2.71 28.89
N ALA A 20 -3.92 1.53 28.90
CA ALA A 20 -2.93 1.19 27.90
C ALA A 20 -3.62 1.36 26.54
N ALA A 21 -3.09 2.23 25.69
CA ALA A 21 -3.60 2.40 24.33
C ALA A 21 -3.56 1.02 23.66
N ARG A 22 -4.71 0.55 23.16
CA ARG A 22 -4.78 -0.72 22.45
C ARG A 22 -4.00 -0.53 21.14
N THR A 23 -3.07 -1.43 20.85
CA THR A 23 -2.26 -1.41 19.63
C THR A 23 -2.68 -2.53 18.69
N THR A 24 -2.41 -2.35 17.40
CA THR A 24 -2.65 -3.32 16.32
C THR A 24 -1.44 -3.39 15.40
N GLU A 25 -1.25 -4.53 14.75
CA GLU A 25 -0.24 -4.71 13.69
C GLU A 25 -0.75 -4.26 12.30
N ARG A 26 -2.03 -3.84 12.21
CA ARG A 26 -2.61 -3.38 10.95
C ARG A 26 -2.02 -2.04 10.52
N SER A 27 -1.88 -1.87 9.20
CA SER A 27 -1.41 -0.63 8.58
C SER A 27 -2.37 0.54 8.86
N LEU A 28 -1.82 1.77 8.88
CA LEU A 28 -2.60 2.99 9.07
C LEU A 28 -3.82 3.02 8.13
N GLY A 29 -5.00 3.24 8.71
CA GLY A 29 -6.26 3.35 7.98
C GLY A 29 -6.98 2.03 7.74
N ALA A 30 -6.39 0.89 8.11
CA ALA A 30 -7.09 -0.39 8.11
C ALA A 30 -8.19 -0.40 9.18
N LEU A 31 -9.36 -0.94 8.83
CA LEU A 31 -10.40 -1.23 9.82
C LEU A 31 -9.84 -2.27 10.79
N VAL A 32 -10.10 -2.16 12.09
CA VAL A 32 -9.63 -3.08 13.14
C VAL A 32 -10.78 -3.94 13.63
N ASP A 33 -11.88 -3.31 14.01
CA ASP A 33 -13.04 -3.99 14.60
C ASP A 33 -14.31 -3.16 14.40
N CYS A 34 -15.47 -3.82 14.35
CA CYS A 34 -16.77 -3.18 14.26
C CYS A 34 -17.82 -4.01 15.01
N PRO A 35 -18.81 -3.38 15.66
CA PRO A 35 -19.96 -4.13 16.19
C PRO A 35 -20.80 -4.75 15.05
N ALA A 36 -21.69 -5.68 15.38
CA ALA A 36 -22.68 -6.19 14.41
C ALA A 36 -23.80 -5.17 14.08
N ALA A 37 -23.94 -4.09 14.87
CA ALA A 37 -24.97 -3.06 14.68
C ALA A 37 -24.46 -1.68 15.15
N ARG A 38 -24.94 -0.62 14.48
CA ARG A 38 -24.45 0.75 14.72
C ARG A 38 -24.91 1.20 16.10
N SER A 39 -23.97 1.52 16.98
CA SER A 39 -24.25 2.07 18.31
C SER A 39 -23.27 3.18 18.64
N ALA A 40 -23.76 4.22 19.33
CA ALA A 40 -22.90 5.29 19.83
C ALA A 40 -21.89 4.80 20.87
N ASP A 41 -22.22 3.74 21.60
CA ASP A 41 -21.41 3.19 22.69
C ASP A 41 -20.34 2.20 22.20
N SER A 42 -20.43 1.75 20.95
CA SER A 42 -19.51 0.77 20.35
C SER A 42 -19.17 1.17 18.92
N PRO A 43 -18.34 2.19 18.70
CA PRO A 43 -17.95 2.61 17.36
C PRO A 43 -17.06 1.56 16.69
N CYS A 44 -16.99 1.62 15.36
CA CYS A 44 -15.93 0.95 14.63
C CYS A 44 -14.57 1.56 14.97
N LEU A 45 -13.56 0.70 15.02
CA LEU A 45 -12.19 1.01 15.39
C LEU A 45 -11.27 0.82 14.20
N TRP A 46 -10.28 1.68 14.09
CA TRP A 46 -9.34 1.73 12.98
C TRP A 46 -7.91 1.78 13.47
N ALA A 47 -6.98 1.36 12.62
CA ALA A 47 -5.56 1.51 12.84
C ALA A 47 -5.17 2.97 12.56
N GLY A 48 -4.66 3.64 13.57
CA GLY A 48 -4.07 4.97 13.55
C GLY A 48 -2.57 4.91 13.26
N GLU A 49 -1.88 6.00 13.58
CA GLU A 49 -0.44 6.08 13.38
C GLU A 49 0.30 5.16 14.37
N ASN A 50 1.38 4.52 13.91
CA ASN A 50 2.16 3.58 14.73
C ASN A 50 1.34 2.42 15.33
N GLY A 51 0.21 2.06 14.70
CA GLY A 51 -0.65 0.95 15.14
C GLY A 51 -1.56 1.29 16.33
N GLU A 52 -1.70 2.56 16.72
CA GLU A 52 -2.67 2.96 17.75
C GLU A 52 -4.10 2.68 17.28
N VAL A 53 -4.97 2.15 18.13
CA VAL A 53 -6.38 1.94 17.75
C VAL A 53 -7.19 3.21 18.02
N VAL A 54 -7.84 3.76 16.99
CA VAL A 54 -8.55 5.04 17.02
C VAL A 54 -9.98 4.93 16.46
N ASP A 55 -10.84 5.90 16.77
CA ASP A 55 -12.19 5.97 16.19
C ASP A 55 -12.20 6.58 14.77
N SER A 56 -13.32 6.42 14.06
CA SER A 56 -13.51 6.91 12.69
C SER A 56 -13.37 8.43 12.55
N LYS A 57 -13.61 9.21 13.61
CA LYS A 57 -13.44 10.67 13.58
C LYS A 57 -11.96 11.02 13.60
N THR A 58 -11.24 10.43 14.53
CA THR A 58 -9.81 10.63 14.77
C THR A 58 -9.00 10.22 13.55
N LEU A 59 -9.27 9.04 12.96
CA LEU A 59 -8.59 8.61 11.73
C LEU A 59 -8.85 9.56 10.56
N ARG A 60 -10.11 9.98 10.35
CA ARG A 60 -10.46 10.90 9.26
C ARG A 60 -9.74 12.24 9.41
N ASP A 61 -9.72 12.79 10.61
CA ASP A 61 -9.02 14.06 10.89
C ASP A 61 -7.50 13.92 10.68
N LEU A 62 -6.92 12.77 11.06
CA LEU A 62 -5.50 12.45 10.81
C LEU A 62 -5.19 12.39 9.31
N LEU A 63 -5.96 11.64 8.52
CA LEU A 63 -5.71 11.48 7.09
C LEU A 63 -5.88 12.80 6.32
N VAL A 64 -6.85 13.63 6.69
CA VAL A 64 -7.05 14.95 6.07
C VAL A 64 -5.90 15.90 6.42
N GLN A 65 -5.39 15.86 7.65
CA GLN A 65 -4.26 16.70 8.07
C GLN A 65 -2.95 16.29 7.40
N ARG A 66 -2.66 14.98 7.32
CA ARG A 66 -1.44 14.42 6.74
C ARG A 66 -1.26 14.76 5.26
N ASN A 67 -2.36 14.86 4.52
CA ASN A 67 -2.33 15.12 3.09
C ASN A 67 -2.35 16.62 2.72
N LEU A 68 -2.06 17.52 3.68
CA LEU A 68 -1.90 18.97 3.49
C LEU A 68 -3.03 19.61 2.65
N VAL A 69 -4.26 19.15 2.87
CA VAL A 69 -5.41 19.55 2.07
C VAL A 69 -5.70 21.04 2.29
N SER A 70 -5.65 21.82 1.21
CA SER A 70 -6.01 23.24 1.24
C SER A 70 -7.39 23.45 1.85
N PHE A 71 -7.54 24.51 2.64
CA PHE A 71 -8.76 24.80 3.40
C PHE A 71 -10.03 24.77 2.53
N ASN A 72 -9.93 25.26 1.29
CA ASN A 72 -11.06 25.31 0.34
C ASN A 72 -11.58 23.93 -0.08
N TYR A 73 -10.72 22.90 -0.07
CA TYR A 73 -11.07 21.54 -0.47
C TYR A 73 -11.33 20.61 0.71
N ARG A 74 -10.90 21.03 1.92
CA ARG A 74 -10.95 20.20 3.13
C ARG A 74 -12.32 19.58 3.36
N GLU A 75 -13.38 20.37 3.33
CA GLU A 75 -14.73 19.86 3.58
C GLU A 75 -15.17 18.81 2.54
N LYS A 76 -14.87 19.04 1.26
CA LYS A 76 -15.19 18.11 0.17
C LYS A 76 -14.46 16.78 0.35
N LEU A 77 -13.15 16.81 0.59
CA LEU A 77 -12.35 15.59 0.75
C LEU A 77 -12.71 14.84 2.05
N THR A 78 -12.99 15.57 3.14
CA THR A 78 -13.48 14.97 4.39
C THR A 78 -14.80 14.23 4.17
N ARG A 79 -15.76 14.83 3.44
CA ARG A 79 -17.04 14.15 3.12
C ARG A 79 -16.83 12.94 2.22
N ASN A 80 -15.92 13.01 1.26
CA ASN A 80 -15.61 11.88 0.38
C ASN A 80 -15.01 10.71 1.17
N LEU A 81 -13.98 11.00 1.98
CA LEU A 81 -13.37 10.01 2.87
C LEU A 81 -14.40 9.42 3.84
N GLN A 82 -15.28 10.24 4.41
CA GLN A 82 -16.37 9.77 5.26
C GLN A 82 -17.30 8.79 4.53
N ALA A 83 -17.61 9.02 3.25
CA ALA A 83 -18.47 8.11 2.48
C ALA A 83 -17.81 6.74 2.30
N HIS A 84 -16.51 6.70 1.98
CA HIS A 84 -15.76 5.44 1.92
C HIS A 84 -15.70 4.72 3.26
N MET A 85 -15.37 5.43 4.34
CA MET A 85 -15.33 4.85 5.69
C MET A 85 -16.69 4.28 6.10
N THR A 86 -17.77 5.03 5.86
CA THR A 86 -19.14 4.60 6.19
C THR A 86 -19.50 3.31 5.45
N TYR A 87 -19.17 3.20 4.17
CA TYR A 87 -19.40 1.98 3.39
C TYR A 87 -18.63 0.79 3.96
N ILE A 88 -17.35 0.94 4.26
CA ILE A 88 -16.50 -0.13 4.82
C ILE A 88 -17.02 -0.57 6.21
N GLU A 89 -17.42 0.39 7.06
CA GLU A 89 -18.07 0.09 8.34
C GLU A 89 -19.33 -0.74 8.12
N ASP A 90 -20.24 -0.29 7.25
CA ASP A 90 -21.51 -0.99 7.01
C ASP A 90 -21.29 -2.41 6.44
N VAL A 91 -20.27 -2.60 5.60
CA VAL A 91 -19.86 -3.92 5.09
C VAL A 91 -19.43 -4.81 6.25
N GLN A 92 -18.49 -4.35 7.10
CA GLN A 92 -17.98 -5.16 8.20
C GLN A 92 -19.05 -5.46 9.24
N MET A 93 -19.90 -4.50 9.54
CA MET A 93 -20.97 -4.67 10.52
C MET A 93 -21.99 -5.71 10.03
N TYR A 94 -22.37 -5.67 8.75
CA TYR A 94 -23.26 -6.68 8.18
C TYR A 94 -22.58 -8.05 8.13
N ALA A 95 -21.31 -8.13 7.74
CA ALA A 95 -20.53 -9.37 7.78
C ALA A 95 -20.52 -10.00 9.18
N ASN A 96 -20.28 -9.19 10.22
CA ASN A 96 -20.34 -9.62 11.61
C ASN A 96 -21.76 -10.09 12.01
N SER A 97 -22.81 -9.43 11.50
CA SER A 97 -24.20 -9.81 11.78
C SER A 97 -24.60 -11.16 11.19
N VAL A 98 -23.99 -11.56 10.08
CA VAL A 98 -24.25 -12.85 9.41
C VAL A 98 -23.17 -13.91 9.71
N GLY A 99 -22.17 -13.57 10.53
CA GLY A 99 -21.07 -14.47 10.87
C GLY A 99 -20.13 -14.77 9.70
N HIS A 100 -19.98 -13.84 8.76
CA HIS A 100 -19.02 -13.94 7.67
C HIS A 100 -17.70 -13.26 8.07
N GLU A 101 -16.59 -13.97 7.89
CA GLU A 101 -15.23 -13.44 8.07
C GLU A 101 -14.54 -13.34 6.71
N PHE A 102 -13.99 -12.17 6.42
CA PHE A 102 -13.18 -11.94 5.23
C PHE A 102 -11.76 -12.47 5.43
N SER A 103 -11.18 -13.05 4.38
CA SER A 103 -9.76 -13.45 4.32
C SER A 103 -8.79 -12.26 4.22
N TYR A 104 -9.32 -11.06 3.96
CA TYR A 104 -8.60 -9.80 3.87
C TYR A 104 -9.26 -8.72 4.71
N HIS A 105 -8.56 -7.61 4.90
CA HIS A 105 -9.05 -6.45 5.65
C HIS A 105 -9.25 -5.27 4.71
N MET A 106 -10.33 -4.54 4.93
CA MET A 106 -10.61 -3.29 4.24
C MET A 106 -10.10 -2.09 5.04
N GLY A 107 -9.80 -1.00 4.36
CA GLY A 107 -9.26 0.20 4.95
C GLY A 107 -9.40 1.42 4.05
N VAL A 108 -9.01 2.57 4.58
CA VAL A 108 -8.93 3.82 3.84
C VAL A 108 -7.49 4.36 3.84
N ASN A 109 -7.16 5.11 2.80
CA ASN A 109 -5.83 5.72 2.61
C ASN A 109 -5.97 7.05 1.87
N ALA A 110 -4.85 7.69 1.53
CA ALA A 110 -4.84 9.00 0.89
C ALA A 110 -5.67 9.07 -0.42
N ARG A 111 -5.76 7.99 -1.20
CA ARG A 111 -6.52 7.98 -2.46
C ARG A 111 -8.03 8.15 -2.22
N HIS A 112 -8.54 7.69 -1.08
CA HIS A 112 -9.95 7.82 -0.69
C HIS A 112 -10.38 9.27 -0.42
N LEU A 113 -9.44 10.21 -0.36
CA LEU A 113 -9.76 11.63 -0.32
C LEU A 113 -10.34 12.12 -1.65
N THR A 114 -9.86 11.59 -2.78
CA THR A 114 -10.15 12.09 -4.12
C THR A 114 -10.84 11.08 -5.04
N SER A 115 -10.68 9.77 -4.80
CA SER A 115 -11.34 8.71 -5.57
C SER A 115 -12.86 8.79 -5.45
N SER A 116 -13.56 8.31 -6.48
CA SER A 116 -15.02 8.24 -6.45
C SER A 116 -15.51 7.35 -5.30
N ALA A 117 -16.41 7.87 -4.46
CA ALA A 117 -17.12 7.10 -3.43
C ALA A 117 -18.35 6.34 -3.97
N ARG A 118 -18.57 6.31 -5.30
CA ARG A 118 -19.64 5.51 -5.90
C ARG A 118 -19.29 4.03 -5.74
N ARG A 119 -20.29 3.24 -5.36
CA ARG A 119 -20.16 1.79 -5.15
C ARG A 119 -21.06 1.04 -6.11
N ARG A 120 -20.56 -0.05 -6.68
CA ARG A 120 -21.35 -0.91 -7.57
C ARG A 120 -22.36 -1.76 -6.79
N LEU A 121 -21.96 -2.22 -5.62
CA LEU A 121 -22.75 -3.10 -4.74
C LEU A 121 -23.12 -2.36 -3.46
N SER A 122 -24.28 -2.67 -2.90
CA SER A 122 -24.56 -2.31 -1.51
C SER A 122 -23.68 -3.13 -0.55
N PRO A 123 -23.51 -2.70 0.71
CA PRO A 123 -22.78 -3.47 1.71
C PRO A 123 -23.25 -4.91 1.84
N GLN A 124 -24.56 -5.14 1.84
CA GLN A 124 -25.15 -6.47 1.92
C GLN A 124 -24.84 -7.31 0.68
N GLN A 125 -24.98 -6.72 -0.50
CA GLN A 125 -24.70 -7.42 -1.76
C GLN A 125 -23.23 -7.84 -1.87
N LEU A 126 -22.30 -7.01 -1.40
CA LEU A 126 -20.88 -7.34 -1.37
C LEU A 126 -20.62 -8.52 -0.42
N VAL A 127 -21.10 -8.46 0.82
CA VAL A 127 -20.91 -9.54 1.81
C VAL A 127 -21.57 -10.85 1.34
N ASP A 128 -22.80 -10.79 0.82
CA ASP A 128 -23.49 -11.97 0.33
C ASP A 128 -22.75 -12.62 -0.85
N GLN A 129 -22.16 -11.79 -1.73
CA GLN A 129 -21.33 -12.25 -2.84
C GLN A 129 -20.03 -12.93 -2.34
N GLU A 130 -19.33 -12.33 -1.40
CA GLU A 130 -18.09 -12.88 -0.83
C GLU A 130 -18.36 -14.15 -0.01
N ALA A 131 -19.40 -14.17 0.81
CA ALA A 131 -19.81 -15.36 1.57
C ALA A 131 -20.17 -16.52 0.64
N LYS A 132 -20.86 -16.25 -0.48
CA LYS A 132 -21.16 -17.27 -1.50
C LYS A 132 -19.88 -17.77 -2.17
N SER A 133 -18.96 -16.88 -2.49
CA SER A 133 -17.67 -17.22 -3.13
C SER A 133 -16.81 -18.07 -2.20
N ALA A 134 -16.65 -17.66 -0.94
CA ALA A 134 -15.95 -18.41 0.10
C ALA A 134 -16.54 -19.81 0.32
N ARG A 135 -17.87 -19.93 0.41
CA ARG A 135 -18.55 -21.24 0.50
C ARG A 135 -18.28 -22.10 -0.74
N SER A 136 -18.29 -21.51 -1.93
CA SER A 136 -18.03 -22.22 -3.19
C SER A 136 -16.60 -22.76 -3.24
N ARG A 137 -15.60 -21.95 -2.83
CA ARG A 137 -14.20 -22.38 -2.71
C ARG A 137 -14.04 -23.52 -1.72
N ARG A 138 -14.66 -23.43 -0.54
CA ARG A 138 -14.63 -24.49 0.47
C ARG A 138 -15.21 -25.81 -0.04
N LEU A 139 -16.37 -25.76 -0.71
CA LEU A 139 -16.98 -26.98 -1.28
C LEU A 139 -16.12 -27.59 -2.40
N LYS A 140 -15.47 -26.77 -3.23
CA LYS A 140 -14.53 -27.24 -4.26
C LYS A 140 -13.30 -27.92 -3.61
N ALA A 141 -12.76 -27.35 -2.53
CA ALA A 141 -11.65 -27.93 -1.78
C ALA A 141 -12.03 -29.28 -1.16
N GLU A 142 -13.18 -29.34 -0.47
CA GLU A 142 -13.72 -30.56 0.12
C GLU A 142 -13.98 -31.65 -0.94
N ALA A 143 -14.55 -31.28 -2.09
CA ALA A 143 -14.84 -32.21 -3.19
C ALA A 143 -13.56 -32.74 -3.87
N SER A 144 -12.48 -31.95 -3.88
CA SER A 144 -11.19 -32.36 -4.44
C SER A 144 -10.41 -33.29 -3.50
N GLY A 145 -10.98 -33.67 -2.35
CA GLY A 145 -10.28 -34.45 -1.32
C GLY A 145 -9.23 -33.65 -0.55
N SER A 146 -9.09 -32.36 -0.86
CA SER A 146 -8.27 -31.39 -0.12
C SER A 146 -9.02 -30.97 1.13
N THR A 147 -9.09 -31.88 2.11
CA THR A 147 -9.21 -31.46 3.50
C THR A 147 -8.01 -30.56 3.81
N ALA A 148 -8.13 -29.64 4.76
CA ALA A 148 -7.06 -28.73 5.21
C ALA A 148 -5.87 -29.45 5.88
N SER A 149 -5.47 -30.59 5.33
CA SER A 149 -4.32 -31.41 5.65
C SER A 149 -3.99 -32.23 4.41
N THR A 150 -2.76 -32.03 3.88
CA THR A 150 -2.08 -32.79 2.82
C THR A 150 -2.40 -32.43 1.34
N THR A 151 -1.53 -31.56 0.80
CA THR A 151 -0.83 -31.70 -0.49
C THR A 151 -1.66 -31.82 -1.77
N ASN A 152 -2.03 -30.67 -2.35
CA ASN A 152 -1.66 -30.41 -3.75
C ASN A 152 -0.40 -29.55 -3.73
N THR A 153 0.70 -30.13 -3.22
CA THR A 153 2.02 -29.57 -3.49
C THR A 153 2.18 -29.59 -5.01
N VAL A 154 2.24 -28.40 -5.61
CA VAL A 154 3.08 -28.23 -6.81
C VAL A 154 4.51 -28.41 -6.33
N SER A 155 4.90 -29.66 -6.06
CA SER A 155 6.28 -30.05 -5.90
C SER A 155 6.92 -29.95 -7.28
N SER A 156 7.29 -28.74 -7.68
CA SER A 156 8.55 -28.63 -8.38
C SER A 156 9.59 -29.13 -7.38
N SER A 157 10.39 -30.12 -7.77
CA SER A 157 11.49 -30.60 -6.96
C SER A 157 12.51 -29.46 -6.79
N GLY A 158 12.34 -28.62 -5.77
CA GLY A 158 13.34 -27.64 -5.34
C GLY A 158 12.94 -26.16 -5.28
N SER A 159 11.72 -25.73 -5.63
CA SER A 159 11.33 -24.32 -5.42
C SER A 159 10.69 -24.07 -4.04
N SER A 160 10.99 -22.92 -3.43
CA SER A 160 10.55 -22.55 -2.08
C SER A 160 9.03 -22.37 -2.00
N GLU A 161 8.45 -22.64 -0.84
CA GLU A 161 7.01 -22.42 -0.53
C GLU A 161 6.63 -20.92 -0.58
N TYR A 162 7.63 -20.04 -0.51
CA TYR A 162 7.53 -18.59 -0.63
C TYR A 162 8.66 -18.08 -1.53
N TRP A 163 8.34 -17.18 -2.45
CA TRP A 163 9.32 -16.53 -3.30
C TRP A 163 8.90 -15.10 -3.59
N ASN A 164 9.81 -14.13 -3.47
CA ASN A 164 9.50 -12.73 -3.74
C ASN A 164 10.72 -11.94 -4.23
N TRP A 165 10.60 -11.40 -5.44
CA TRP A 165 11.60 -10.53 -6.03
C TRP A 165 11.82 -9.22 -5.26
N CYS A 166 10.84 -8.76 -4.48
CA CYS A 166 10.93 -7.50 -3.75
C CYS A 166 11.42 -7.62 -2.29
N ASP A 167 11.90 -8.79 -1.86
CA ASP A 167 12.55 -8.99 -0.56
C ASP A 167 13.83 -9.85 -0.71
N SER A 168 14.33 -10.44 0.38
CA SER A 168 15.55 -11.28 0.34
C SER A 168 15.30 -12.73 -0.08
N ASP A 169 14.05 -13.19 -0.15
CA ASP A 169 13.69 -14.57 -0.46
C ASP A 169 13.53 -14.76 -1.97
N ASN A 170 14.65 -14.59 -2.67
CA ASN A 170 14.81 -14.85 -4.10
C ASN A 170 16.26 -15.27 -4.42
N SER A 171 16.57 -15.50 -5.69
CA SER A 171 17.88 -15.98 -6.16
C SER A 171 19.05 -15.02 -5.91
N PHE A 172 18.78 -13.73 -5.70
CA PHE A 172 19.80 -12.70 -5.47
C PHE A 172 20.06 -12.44 -3.98
N GLY A 173 19.12 -12.80 -3.09
CA GLY A 173 19.25 -12.55 -1.66
C GLY A 173 18.99 -11.09 -1.25
N TYR A 174 18.47 -10.26 -2.16
CA TYR A 174 18.07 -8.87 -1.93
C TYR A 174 16.91 -8.49 -2.85
N SER A 175 16.22 -7.38 -2.53
CA SER A 175 15.12 -6.87 -3.35
C SER A 175 15.63 -6.36 -4.69
N VAL A 176 15.09 -6.89 -5.79
CA VAL A 176 15.33 -6.36 -7.14
C VAL A 176 14.34 -5.27 -7.52
N CYS A 177 13.34 -5.00 -6.67
CA CYS A 177 12.29 -4.01 -6.93
C CYS A 177 12.69 -2.61 -6.47
N SER A 178 12.30 -1.60 -7.24
CA SER A 178 12.29 -0.21 -6.80
C SER A 178 11.24 0.03 -5.71
N SER A 179 11.31 1.21 -5.07
CA SER A 179 10.31 1.64 -4.09
C SER A 179 8.89 1.66 -4.69
N VAL A 180 7.88 1.55 -3.82
CA VAL A 180 6.47 1.66 -4.23
C VAL A 180 6.17 3.09 -4.64
N LYS A 181 5.66 3.27 -5.86
CA LYS A 181 5.30 4.57 -6.43
C LYS A 181 3.79 4.84 -6.31
N SER A 182 3.36 6.07 -6.61
CA SER A 182 1.95 6.47 -6.63
C SER A 182 1.58 7.18 -7.93
N GLN A 183 0.67 6.59 -8.69
CA GLN A 183 0.04 7.21 -9.87
C GLN A 183 -1.02 8.28 -9.54
N GLN A 184 -1.27 8.49 -8.24
CA GLN A 184 -2.26 9.45 -7.75
C GLN A 184 -3.64 9.27 -8.40
N ASN A 185 -4.15 10.31 -9.08
CA ASN A 185 -5.48 10.34 -9.69
C ASN A 185 -5.49 10.08 -11.21
N CYS A 186 -4.32 9.83 -11.81
CA CYS A 186 -4.19 9.59 -13.25
C CYS A 186 -4.32 8.09 -13.57
N GLY A 187 -5.01 7.73 -14.67
CA GLY A 187 -5.16 6.36 -15.16
C GLY A 187 -3.90 5.81 -15.83
N SER A 188 -2.76 5.89 -15.14
CA SER A 188 -1.42 5.62 -15.67
C SER A 188 -0.78 4.32 -15.17
N CYS A 189 -1.55 3.43 -14.56
CA CYS A 189 -1.05 2.16 -14.02
C CYS A 189 -0.23 1.35 -15.04
N TRP A 190 -0.63 1.38 -16.31
CA TRP A 190 0.07 0.75 -17.42
C TRP A 190 1.54 1.20 -17.55
N ALA A 191 1.79 2.50 -17.38
CA ALA A 191 3.12 3.11 -17.47
C ALA A 191 3.97 2.81 -16.24
N PHE A 192 3.38 2.81 -15.04
CA PHE A 192 4.07 2.41 -13.82
C PHE A 192 4.47 0.92 -13.86
N ALA A 193 3.56 0.05 -14.31
CA ALA A 193 3.86 -1.36 -14.51
C ALA A 193 4.96 -1.59 -15.56
N ALA A 194 4.97 -0.80 -16.63
CA ALA A 194 6.03 -0.83 -17.64
C ALA A 194 7.38 -0.43 -17.04
N ALA A 195 7.44 0.71 -16.36
CA ALA A 195 8.65 1.19 -15.70
C ALA A 195 9.18 0.14 -14.70
N ASP A 196 8.36 -0.30 -13.74
CA ASP A 196 8.77 -1.26 -12.70
C ASP A 196 9.24 -2.61 -13.28
N ALA A 197 8.62 -3.10 -14.36
CA ALA A 197 9.06 -4.33 -15.02
C ALA A 197 10.42 -4.16 -15.72
N ILE A 198 10.70 -3.00 -16.33
CA ILE A 198 12.00 -2.73 -16.94
C ILE A 198 13.09 -2.56 -15.88
N GLU A 199 12.78 -1.84 -14.80
CA GLU A 199 13.70 -1.64 -13.67
C GLU A 199 14.20 -2.96 -13.09
N THR A 200 13.26 -3.85 -12.80
CA THR A 200 13.57 -5.18 -12.26
C THR A 200 14.32 -6.04 -13.28
N ALA A 201 13.95 -5.97 -14.57
CA ALA A 201 14.66 -6.67 -15.63
C ALA A 201 16.11 -6.20 -15.79
N VAL A 202 16.40 -4.90 -15.66
CA VAL A 202 17.78 -4.37 -15.67
C VAL A 202 18.58 -4.91 -14.49
N VAL A 203 17.99 -4.92 -13.28
CA VAL A 203 18.66 -5.47 -12.09
C VAL A 203 19.05 -6.92 -12.31
N ILE A 204 18.14 -7.72 -12.85
CA ILE A 204 18.35 -9.15 -13.10
C ILE A 204 19.38 -9.37 -14.21
N ALA A 205 19.29 -8.64 -15.32
CA ALA A 205 20.17 -8.80 -16.47
C ALA A 205 21.63 -8.40 -16.18
N GLU A 206 21.82 -7.34 -15.40
CA GLU A 206 23.14 -6.76 -15.12
C GLU A 206 23.70 -7.19 -13.74
N ASN A 207 22.96 -8.01 -12.99
CA ASN A 207 23.27 -8.34 -11.59
C ASN A 207 23.53 -7.07 -10.75
N ALA A 208 22.71 -6.03 -10.96
CA ALA A 208 22.86 -4.75 -10.30
C ALA A 208 22.43 -4.84 -8.82
N SER A 209 23.02 -4.02 -7.96
CA SER A 209 22.70 -4.05 -6.52
C SER A 209 21.36 -3.43 -6.15
N ALA A 210 20.77 -2.61 -7.03
CA ALA A 210 19.50 -1.93 -6.79
C ALA A 210 18.86 -1.50 -8.11
N ALA A 211 17.52 -1.43 -8.11
CA ALA A 211 16.76 -0.85 -9.22
C ALA A 211 16.92 0.67 -9.29
N VAL A 212 17.03 1.17 -10.52
CA VAL A 212 17.00 2.61 -10.81
C VAL A 212 15.54 3.03 -10.99
N SER A 213 15.09 4.09 -10.33
CA SER A 213 13.71 4.57 -10.51
C SER A 213 13.57 5.30 -11.85
N LEU A 214 12.97 4.64 -12.84
CA LEU A 214 12.62 5.17 -14.15
C LEU A 214 11.36 6.02 -14.09
N SER A 215 11.25 6.96 -15.02
CA SER A 215 10.14 7.89 -15.15
C SER A 215 8.92 7.25 -15.83
N PRO A 216 7.79 7.05 -15.13
CA PRO A 216 6.53 6.71 -15.78
C PRO A 216 6.03 7.87 -16.66
N GLN A 217 6.42 9.12 -16.35
CA GLN A 217 6.04 10.30 -17.11
C GLN A 217 6.53 10.24 -18.56
N GLN A 218 7.71 9.68 -18.81
CA GLN A 218 8.20 9.49 -20.17
C GLN A 218 7.24 8.62 -20.99
N PHE A 219 6.74 7.52 -20.42
CA PHE A 219 5.72 6.70 -21.09
C PHE A 219 4.42 7.48 -21.32
N LEU A 220 3.95 8.24 -20.32
CA LEU A 220 2.72 9.05 -20.46
C LEU A 220 2.83 10.09 -21.58
N THR A 221 4.01 10.69 -21.74
CA THR A 221 4.25 11.76 -22.71
C THR A 221 4.54 11.22 -24.11
N CYS A 222 5.18 10.04 -24.21
CA CYS A 222 5.79 9.58 -25.45
C CYS A 222 5.10 8.35 -26.06
N SER A 223 4.49 7.49 -25.24
CA SER A 223 3.91 6.23 -25.71
C SER A 223 2.49 6.48 -26.21
N THR A 224 2.32 6.43 -27.53
CA THR A 224 1.07 6.80 -28.23
C THR A 224 0.77 5.90 -29.42
N LEU A 225 1.62 4.90 -29.68
CA LEU A 225 1.42 4.01 -30.82
C LEU A 225 0.13 3.22 -30.66
N GLU A 226 -0.67 3.24 -31.71
CA GLU A 226 -1.79 2.32 -31.87
C GLU A 226 -1.23 0.97 -32.35
N THR A 227 -1.56 -0.08 -31.63
CA THR A 227 -1.05 -1.43 -31.90
C THR A 227 -2.16 -2.47 -31.79
N THR A 228 -2.10 -3.46 -32.68
CA THR A 228 -2.95 -4.65 -32.64
C THR A 228 -2.05 -5.85 -32.39
N GLN A 229 -2.12 -6.40 -31.17
CA GLN A 229 -1.35 -7.58 -30.80
C GLN A 229 -2.26 -8.79 -30.67
N THR A 230 -1.83 -9.90 -31.26
CA THR A 230 -2.48 -11.20 -31.07
C THR A 230 -1.85 -11.85 -29.85
N PHE A 231 -2.67 -12.23 -28.87
CA PHE A 231 -2.26 -13.01 -27.71
C PHE A 231 -2.79 -14.42 -27.84
N ASP A 232 -1.92 -15.39 -27.57
CA ASP A 232 -2.26 -16.80 -27.59
C ASP A 232 -2.57 -17.30 -26.18
N TYR A 233 -3.61 -18.10 -26.04
CA TYR A 233 -4.06 -18.67 -24.79
C TYR A 233 -4.29 -20.17 -24.97
N CYS A 234 -3.20 -20.94 -25.09
CA CYS A 234 -3.25 -22.39 -25.30
C CYS A 234 -3.98 -23.18 -24.17
N TRP A 235 -4.30 -22.53 -23.05
CA TRP A 235 -5.10 -23.05 -21.95
C TRP A 235 -6.60 -22.70 -22.06
N ALA A 236 -6.98 -21.88 -23.04
CA ALA A 236 -8.36 -21.52 -23.37
C ALA A 236 -8.87 -22.30 -24.60
N SER A 237 -10.17 -22.19 -24.87
CA SER A 237 -10.84 -22.82 -26.00
C SER A 237 -11.92 -21.90 -26.55
N ASP A 238 -12.41 -22.16 -27.76
CA ASP A 238 -13.53 -21.40 -28.36
C ASP A 238 -14.83 -21.47 -27.54
N SER A 239 -14.90 -22.35 -26.54
CA SER A 239 -16.03 -22.45 -25.59
C SER A 239 -15.86 -21.61 -24.32
N GLY A 240 -14.78 -20.82 -24.23
CA GLY A 240 -14.44 -20.08 -23.02
C GLY A 240 -13.54 -20.86 -22.06
N VAL A 241 -13.31 -20.26 -20.90
CA VAL A 241 -12.76 -20.92 -19.71
C VAL A 241 -13.69 -20.70 -18.52
N ASN A 242 -13.50 -21.49 -17.46
CA ASN A 242 -14.22 -21.28 -16.21
C ASN A 242 -13.96 -19.86 -15.69
N GLY A 243 -15.03 -19.08 -15.49
CA GLY A 243 -14.97 -17.69 -15.08
C GLY A 243 -14.75 -16.67 -16.19
N ALA A 244 -14.55 -17.06 -17.44
CA ALA A 244 -14.50 -16.14 -18.57
C ALA A 244 -14.97 -16.85 -19.84
N THR A 245 -16.28 -16.82 -20.10
CA THR A 245 -16.88 -17.52 -21.25
C THR A 245 -16.52 -16.89 -22.60
N TRP A 246 -15.99 -15.67 -22.58
CA TRP A 246 -15.56 -14.92 -23.75
C TRP A 246 -14.10 -15.18 -24.14
N MET A 247 -13.33 -15.89 -23.30
CA MET A 247 -11.92 -16.18 -23.58
C MET A 247 -11.80 -17.20 -24.71
N GLU A 248 -11.11 -16.82 -25.78
CA GLU A 248 -10.79 -17.69 -26.91
C GLU A 248 -9.32 -18.11 -26.85
N ALA A 249 -8.94 -19.12 -27.65
CA ALA A 249 -7.56 -19.59 -27.71
C ALA A 249 -6.60 -18.57 -28.34
N GLU A 250 -7.12 -17.63 -29.13
CA GLU A 250 -6.38 -16.52 -29.74
C GLU A 250 -7.27 -15.27 -29.65
N ILE A 251 -6.74 -14.15 -29.14
CA ILE A 251 -7.47 -12.87 -29.10
C ILE A 251 -6.61 -11.76 -29.67
N LYS A 252 -7.20 -10.96 -30.56
CA LYS A 252 -6.61 -9.72 -31.07
C LYS A 252 -6.99 -8.56 -30.16
N TRP A 253 -5.98 -7.95 -29.57
CA TRP A 253 -6.11 -6.80 -28.68
C TRP A 253 -5.61 -5.55 -29.40
N GLU A 254 -6.53 -4.63 -29.63
CA GLU A 254 -6.22 -3.28 -30.09
C GLU A 254 -5.96 -2.42 -28.86
N SER A 255 -4.89 -1.62 -28.91
CA SER A 255 -4.57 -0.70 -27.83
C SER A 255 -3.90 0.56 -28.36
N GLN A 256 -4.17 1.66 -27.69
CA GLN A 256 -3.47 2.92 -27.86
C GLN A 256 -3.23 3.50 -26.47
N ASN A 257 -1.98 3.84 -26.18
CA ASN A 257 -1.63 4.51 -24.94
C ASN A 257 -2.02 6.00 -25.03
N ASP A 258 -2.75 6.49 -24.04
CA ASP A 258 -3.31 7.84 -24.03
C ASP A 258 -3.15 8.49 -22.66
N GLY A 259 -1.90 8.54 -22.18
CA GLY A 259 -1.53 9.19 -20.92
C GLY A 259 -2.40 8.74 -19.74
N CYS A 260 -3.20 9.66 -19.20
CA CYS A 260 -4.08 9.41 -18.05
C CYS A 260 -5.42 8.74 -18.39
N ASN A 261 -5.78 8.60 -19.67
CA ASN A 261 -7.02 7.94 -20.10
C ASN A 261 -6.90 6.42 -20.17
N GLY A 262 -5.67 5.90 -19.99
CA GLY A 262 -5.39 4.48 -19.99
C GLY A 262 -4.38 4.09 -21.05
N GLY A 263 -4.05 2.80 -21.06
CA GLY A 263 -3.05 2.22 -21.93
C GLY A 263 -2.76 0.77 -21.54
N MET A 264 -1.91 0.12 -22.32
CA MET A 264 -1.47 -1.25 -22.13
C MET A 264 0.05 -1.30 -21.95
N THR A 265 0.49 -2.06 -20.95
CA THR A 265 1.93 -2.18 -20.62
C THR A 265 2.76 -2.74 -21.77
N HIS A 266 2.23 -3.70 -22.56
CA HIS A 266 2.95 -4.19 -23.74
C HIS A 266 3.09 -3.11 -24.83
N GLY A 267 2.11 -2.23 -24.99
CA GLY A 267 2.20 -1.07 -25.89
C GLY A 267 3.36 -0.15 -25.50
N ALA A 268 3.57 0.07 -24.20
CA ALA A 268 4.70 0.83 -23.68
C ALA A 268 6.05 0.17 -23.99
N PHE A 269 6.12 -1.17 -23.89
CA PHE A 269 7.33 -1.91 -24.26
C PHE A 269 7.59 -1.88 -25.78
N ILE A 270 6.55 -1.99 -26.60
CA ILE A 270 6.65 -1.86 -28.06
C ILE A 270 7.25 -0.49 -28.42
N ASP A 271 6.69 0.58 -27.85
CA ASP A 271 7.15 1.94 -28.07
C ASP A 271 8.62 2.12 -27.69
N ALA A 272 9.01 1.67 -26.49
CA ALA A 272 10.38 1.81 -26.01
C ALA A 272 11.38 0.98 -26.85
N ALA A 273 11.02 -0.24 -27.23
CA ALA A 273 11.90 -1.13 -27.99
C ALA A 273 12.04 -0.70 -29.47
N GLN A 274 10.91 -0.44 -30.16
CA GLN A 274 10.91 -0.13 -31.59
C GLN A 274 11.57 1.22 -31.89
N ASN A 275 11.40 2.20 -31.00
CA ASN A 275 12.01 3.51 -31.14
C ASN A 275 13.39 3.62 -30.46
N ALA A 276 13.92 2.51 -29.92
CA ALA A 276 15.20 2.45 -29.22
C ALA A 276 15.35 3.56 -28.15
N TRP A 277 14.34 3.71 -27.29
CA TRP A 277 14.34 4.77 -26.28
C TRP A 277 15.46 4.58 -25.27
N GLY A 278 16.14 5.68 -24.98
CA GLY A 278 16.84 5.87 -23.72
C GLY A 278 15.81 6.22 -22.64
N LEU A 279 15.50 5.29 -21.74
CA LEU A 279 14.59 5.55 -20.64
C LEU A 279 15.30 6.35 -19.56
N VAL A 280 14.67 7.42 -19.10
CA VAL A 280 15.26 8.32 -18.09
C VAL A 280 14.76 8.01 -16.69
N THR A 281 15.49 8.51 -15.70
CA THR A 281 15.09 8.41 -14.30
C THR A 281 13.89 9.31 -13.98
N GLU A 282 13.17 8.97 -12.91
CA GLU A 282 12.14 9.81 -12.30
C GLU A 282 12.67 11.21 -11.92
N LEU A 283 13.97 11.36 -11.64
CA LEU A 283 14.55 12.68 -11.34
C LEU A 283 14.71 13.54 -12.59
N THR A 284 15.02 12.91 -13.72
CA THR A 284 15.18 13.59 -15.01
C THR A 284 13.83 14.05 -15.55
N MET A 285 12.80 13.22 -15.40
CA MET A 285 11.43 13.53 -15.83
C MET A 285 10.43 13.17 -14.72
N PRO A 286 10.22 14.07 -13.74
CA PRO A 286 9.34 13.81 -12.61
C PRO A 286 7.89 13.58 -13.03
N TYR A 287 7.21 12.70 -12.32
CA TYR A 287 5.81 12.37 -12.52
C TYR A 287 4.87 13.52 -12.15
N ASP A 288 3.91 13.80 -13.03
CA ASP A 288 2.86 14.81 -12.84
C ASP A 288 1.48 14.24 -13.20
N ASP A 289 0.59 14.14 -12.21
CA ASP A 289 -0.77 13.64 -12.39
C ASP A 289 -1.75 14.69 -12.93
N SER A 290 -1.30 15.95 -13.13
CA SER A 290 -2.12 17.05 -13.64
C SER A 290 -2.47 16.95 -15.14
N GLY A 291 -1.90 15.98 -15.85
CA GLY A 291 -2.09 15.74 -17.28
C GLY A 291 -3.51 15.37 -17.73
N SER A 292 -4.50 15.28 -16.84
CA SER A 292 -5.91 14.94 -17.16
C SER A 292 -6.68 15.97 -18.03
N GLY A 293 -6.00 16.86 -18.76
CA GLY A 293 -6.71 17.80 -19.63
C GLY A 293 -5.88 18.85 -20.36
N SER A 294 -4.56 18.71 -20.46
CA SER A 294 -3.75 19.67 -21.23
C SER A 294 -2.97 19.01 -22.35
N THR A 295 -3.49 19.16 -23.57
CA THR A 295 -2.76 19.08 -24.83
C THR A 295 -1.72 20.21 -24.97
N SER A 296 -0.97 20.54 -23.91
CA SER A 296 0.00 21.62 -23.94
C SER A 296 1.36 21.21 -23.36
N LEU A 297 2.07 20.37 -24.10
CA LEU A 297 3.50 20.61 -24.27
C LEU A 297 3.74 20.71 -25.77
N ASN A 298 3.73 21.95 -26.26
CA ASN A 298 4.28 22.34 -27.56
C ASN A 298 5.81 22.13 -27.54
N ASN A 299 6.25 20.90 -27.30
CA ASN A 299 7.59 20.34 -27.54
C ASN A 299 7.70 18.85 -27.10
N ALA A 300 6.61 18.07 -27.04
CA ALA A 300 6.66 16.66 -26.63
C ALA A 300 7.65 15.81 -27.45
N SER A 301 7.79 16.10 -28.75
CA SER A 301 8.70 15.38 -29.65
C SER A 301 10.19 15.66 -29.43
N LEU A 302 10.56 16.73 -28.70
CA LEU A 302 11.97 17.00 -28.31
C LEU A 302 12.33 16.38 -26.95
N SER A 303 11.35 15.82 -26.22
CA SER A 303 11.51 15.30 -24.85
C SER A 303 11.61 13.77 -24.77
N CYS A 304 11.31 13.05 -25.86
CA CYS A 304 11.24 11.59 -25.87
C CYS A 304 12.52 10.91 -26.37
N THR A 305 13.41 11.67 -27.02
CA THR A 305 14.75 11.22 -27.40
C THR A 305 15.75 11.92 -26.50
N VAL A 306 16.49 11.15 -25.73
CA VAL A 306 17.47 11.65 -24.77
C VAL A 306 18.86 11.24 -25.19
N SER A 307 19.87 11.91 -24.66
CA SER A 307 21.26 11.54 -24.93
C SER A 307 21.64 10.23 -24.22
N ASP A 308 22.69 9.55 -24.72
CA ASP A 308 23.23 8.34 -24.08
C ASP A 308 23.62 8.59 -22.61
N ASN A 309 24.06 9.81 -22.28
CA ASN A 309 24.44 10.21 -20.93
C ASN A 309 23.24 10.34 -19.97
N GLU A 310 22.04 10.60 -20.49
CA GLU A 310 20.80 10.73 -19.71
C GLU A 310 20.02 9.42 -19.64
N THR A 311 20.40 8.44 -20.47
CA THR A 311 19.77 7.13 -20.54
C THR A 311 20.10 6.34 -19.28
N ALA A 312 19.08 5.96 -18.52
CA ALA A 312 19.19 5.13 -17.33
C ALA A 312 18.95 3.64 -17.64
N ALA A 313 18.06 3.33 -18.58
CA ALA A 313 17.79 1.97 -19.02
C ALA A 313 17.36 1.94 -20.49
N SER A 314 17.42 0.77 -21.10
CA SER A 314 16.82 0.49 -22.41
C SER A 314 16.33 -0.95 -22.46
N ILE A 315 15.48 -1.27 -23.43
CA ILE A 315 15.02 -2.62 -23.75
C ILE A 315 15.09 -2.84 -25.26
N THR A 316 15.22 -4.08 -25.70
CA THR A 316 15.25 -4.43 -27.14
C THR A 316 13.97 -5.11 -27.63
N GLY A 317 13.08 -5.50 -26.72
CA GLY A 317 11.83 -6.16 -27.06
C GLY A 317 10.98 -6.51 -25.85
N TRP A 318 9.97 -7.34 -26.06
CA TRP A 318 9.09 -7.87 -25.02
C TRP A 318 8.55 -9.24 -25.44
N GLU A 319 7.99 -9.97 -24.49
CA GLU A 319 7.32 -11.25 -24.76
C GLU A 319 6.08 -11.46 -23.88
N GLN A 320 5.11 -12.21 -24.41
CA GLN A 320 4.03 -12.84 -23.64
C GLN A 320 4.58 -14.11 -23.00
N VAL A 321 4.47 -14.24 -21.68
CA VAL A 321 5.13 -15.33 -20.93
C VAL A 321 4.21 -16.47 -20.52
N VAL A 322 2.90 -16.34 -20.70
CA VAL A 322 1.93 -17.40 -20.44
C VAL A 322 0.92 -17.48 -21.59
N GLY A 323 0.60 -18.69 -22.04
CA GLY A 323 -0.41 -18.94 -23.07
C GLY A 323 0.13 -19.23 -24.47
N THR A 324 1.42 -18.99 -24.71
CA THR A 324 2.09 -19.31 -25.99
C THR A 324 2.58 -20.76 -26.08
N ASP A 325 2.96 -21.37 -24.96
CA ASP A 325 3.38 -22.78 -24.87
C ASP A 325 2.72 -23.46 -23.67
N CYS A 326 1.89 -24.47 -23.93
CA CYS A 326 1.23 -25.31 -22.93
C CYS A 326 1.72 -26.77 -22.97
N THR A 327 2.87 -27.04 -23.60
CA THR A 327 3.40 -28.41 -23.70
C THR A 327 3.79 -28.99 -22.34
N ALA A 328 4.31 -28.14 -21.44
CA ALA A 328 4.68 -28.52 -20.08
C ALA A 328 3.49 -28.60 -19.11
N SER A 329 2.47 -27.75 -19.32
CA SER A 329 1.26 -27.69 -18.50
C SER A 329 0.16 -26.93 -19.22
N SER A 330 -1.09 -27.35 -19.07
CA SER A 330 -2.28 -26.57 -19.47
C SER A 330 -2.87 -25.74 -18.33
N ASN A 331 -2.27 -25.80 -17.14
CA ASN A 331 -2.70 -25.02 -15.98
C ASN A 331 -2.00 -23.64 -15.99
N CYS A 332 -2.78 -22.57 -16.20
CA CYS A 332 -2.28 -21.20 -16.28
C CYS A 332 -1.52 -20.76 -15.02
N THR A 333 -1.97 -21.12 -13.82
CA THR A 333 -1.28 -20.84 -12.54
C THR A 333 0.13 -21.44 -12.51
N SER A 334 0.29 -22.67 -13.00
CA SER A 334 1.60 -23.34 -13.06
C SER A 334 2.54 -22.70 -14.07
N LEU A 335 2.01 -22.32 -15.24
CA LEU A 335 2.76 -21.60 -16.27
C LEU A 335 3.22 -20.23 -15.77
N LEU A 336 2.32 -19.48 -15.12
CA LEU A 336 2.62 -18.17 -14.55
C LEU A 336 3.68 -18.25 -13.45
N ARG A 337 3.60 -19.26 -12.57
CA ARG A 337 4.60 -19.47 -11.52
C ARG A 337 5.98 -19.74 -12.12
N THR A 338 6.05 -20.58 -13.15
CA THR A 338 7.31 -20.90 -13.86
C THR A 338 7.89 -19.67 -14.54
N ALA A 339 7.05 -18.87 -15.20
CA ALA A 339 7.49 -17.63 -15.84
C ALA A 339 8.05 -16.62 -14.82
N LEU A 340 7.42 -16.52 -13.64
CA LEU A 340 7.77 -15.56 -12.60
C LEU A 340 9.15 -15.84 -11.98
N GLU A 341 9.62 -17.09 -11.99
CA GLU A 341 10.97 -17.43 -11.52
C GLU A 341 12.08 -16.88 -12.43
N ARG A 342 11.76 -16.39 -13.64
CA ARG A 342 12.72 -15.73 -14.54
C ARG A 342 12.93 -14.26 -14.18
N GLN A 343 11.82 -13.54 -13.93
CA GLN A 343 11.79 -12.13 -13.54
C GLN A 343 10.35 -11.71 -13.17
N PRO A 344 10.15 -10.56 -12.50
CA PRO A 344 8.82 -9.97 -12.31
C PRO A 344 8.06 -9.78 -13.63
N ILE A 345 6.74 -9.97 -13.55
CA ILE A 345 5.85 -9.98 -14.72
C ILE A 345 4.88 -8.81 -14.63
N ALA A 346 4.81 -7.98 -15.68
CA ALA A 346 3.73 -7.01 -15.78
C ALA A 346 2.42 -7.75 -16.11
N VAL A 347 1.39 -7.49 -15.33
CA VAL A 347 0.09 -8.18 -15.40
C VAL A 347 -1.05 -7.16 -15.34
N ALA A 348 -2.25 -7.60 -15.67
CA ALA A 348 -3.45 -6.79 -15.51
C ALA A 348 -4.54 -7.56 -14.77
N ILE A 349 -5.39 -6.84 -14.04
CA ILE A 349 -6.52 -7.40 -13.30
C ILE A 349 -7.76 -6.52 -13.44
N ASN A 350 -8.89 -7.06 -13.02
CA ASN A 350 -10.08 -6.29 -12.66
C ASN A 350 -9.88 -5.67 -11.27
N SER A 351 -9.93 -4.34 -11.18
CA SER A 351 -9.75 -3.56 -9.95
C SER A 351 -11.03 -2.89 -9.44
N GLU A 352 -12.20 -3.42 -9.79
CA GLU A 352 -13.50 -2.96 -9.28
C GLU A 352 -13.64 -3.18 -7.76
N ASP A 353 -14.71 -2.62 -7.17
CA ASP A 353 -15.01 -2.77 -5.73
C ASP A 353 -14.94 -4.26 -5.30
N PRO A 354 -14.24 -4.60 -4.21
CA PRO A 354 -13.64 -3.72 -3.19
C PRO A 354 -12.10 -3.54 -3.31
N PHE A 355 -11.50 -3.70 -4.50
CA PHE A 355 -10.03 -3.66 -4.67
C PHE A 355 -9.38 -2.38 -4.09
N GLY A 356 -10.00 -1.22 -4.33
CA GLY A 356 -9.49 0.08 -3.83
C GLY A 356 -9.40 0.16 -2.31
N ASP A 357 -10.26 -0.59 -1.60
CA ASP A 357 -10.36 -0.60 -0.14
C ASP A 357 -9.41 -1.63 0.51
N TYR A 358 -8.67 -2.44 -0.25
CA TYR A 358 -7.77 -3.45 0.31
C TYR A 358 -6.68 -2.82 1.21
N ALA A 359 -6.55 -3.36 2.43
CA ALA A 359 -5.58 -2.89 3.42
C ALA A 359 -4.62 -4.00 3.93
N GLY A 360 -4.84 -5.26 3.54
CA GLY A 360 -3.99 -6.40 3.93
C GLY A 360 -4.75 -7.71 3.97
N GLY A 361 -4.05 -8.81 4.28
CA GLY A 361 -4.60 -10.18 4.25
C GLY A 361 -4.65 -10.76 2.83
N PHE A 362 -5.44 -11.81 2.62
CA PHE A 362 -5.50 -12.58 1.38
C PHE A 362 -6.74 -12.19 0.57
N TYR A 363 -6.54 -11.32 -0.42
CA TYR A 363 -7.61 -10.83 -1.27
C TYR A 363 -8.11 -11.95 -2.19
N SER A 364 -9.41 -12.25 -2.14
CA SER A 364 -10.04 -13.16 -3.08
C SER A 364 -10.75 -12.40 -4.18
N CYS A 365 -10.71 -12.93 -5.41
CA CYS A 365 -11.43 -12.34 -6.52
C CYS A 365 -12.93 -12.23 -6.23
N PRO A 366 -13.52 -11.02 -6.41
CA PRO A 366 -14.96 -10.85 -6.32
C PRO A 366 -15.70 -11.75 -7.30
N ASN A 367 -16.98 -11.98 -7.04
CA ASN A 367 -17.88 -12.74 -7.92
C ASN A 367 -17.36 -14.15 -8.25
N ASP A 368 -16.78 -14.86 -7.27
CA ASP A 368 -16.09 -16.16 -7.42
C ASP A 368 -14.99 -16.14 -8.51
N GLY A 369 -14.45 -14.98 -8.90
CA GLY A 369 -13.47 -14.85 -10.00
C GLY A 369 -14.06 -14.84 -11.40
N ASP A 370 -15.38 -14.68 -11.54
CA ASP A 370 -16.04 -14.57 -12.85
C ASP A 370 -15.89 -13.16 -13.45
N LEU A 371 -15.31 -13.08 -14.65
CA LEU A 371 -15.25 -11.90 -15.51
C LEU A 371 -16.30 -12.01 -16.62
N SER A 372 -17.19 -11.03 -16.67
CA SER A 372 -18.32 -11.00 -17.58
C SER A 372 -17.94 -10.55 -18.99
N SER A 373 -16.96 -9.67 -19.10
CA SER A 373 -16.45 -9.13 -20.36
C SER A 373 -14.93 -9.09 -20.36
N LYS A 374 -14.37 -9.09 -21.57
CA LYS A 374 -12.95 -8.80 -21.81
C LYS A 374 -12.54 -7.41 -21.33
N ASP A 375 -13.50 -6.49 -21.31
CA ASP A 375 -13.31 -5.09 -20.90
C ASP A 375 -13.34 -4.91 -19.36
N ASP A 376 -13.60 -5.97 -18.60
CA ASP A 376 -13.59 -5.93 -17.13
C ASP A 376 -12.15 -5.82 -16.57
N VAL A 377 -11.12 -6.12 -17.37
CA VAL A 377 -9.71 -5.95 -16.99
C VAL A 377 -9.32 -4.49 -17.21
N ASN A 378 -8.98 -3.79 -16.14
CA ASN A 378 -8.88 -2.32 -16.16
C ASN A 378 -7.68 -1.74 -15.38
N HIS A 379 -6.82 -2.57 -14.80
CA HIS A 379 -5.70 -2.09 -13.99
C HIS A 379 -4.45 -2.93 -14.16
N ALA A 380 -3.31 -2.28 -14.42
CA ALA A 380 -2.01 -2.92 -14.57
C ALA A 380 -1.19 -2.88 -13.27
N LEU A 381 -0.45 -3.94 -13.01
CA LEU A 381 0.36 -4.18 -11.81
C LEU A 381 1.63 -4.96 -12.20
N VAL A 382 2.49 -5.23 -11.22
CA VAL A 382 3.61 -6.17 -11.39
C VAL A 382 3.46 -7.33 -10.43
N LEU A 383 3.46 -8.56 -10.97
CA LEU A 383 3.57 -9.79 -10.22
C LEU A 383 5.04 -10.02 -9.84
N VAL A 384 5.31 -10.10 -8.54
CA VAL A 384 6.68 -10.11 -7.99
C VAL A 384 6.97 -11.34 -7.14
N GLY A 385 5.95 -12.10 -6.77
CA GLY A 385 6.16 -13.27 -5.92
C GLY A 385 4.92 -14.13 -5.76
N TYR A 386 5.10 -15.19 -4.99
CA TYR A 386 4.05 -16.13 -4.61
C TYR A 386 4.33 -16.70 -3.22
N GLY A 387 3.31 -17.29 -2.61
CA GLY A 387 3.47 -18.11 -1.42
C GLY A 387 2.28 -19.04 -1.21
N THR A 388 2.35 -19.84 -0.15
CA THR A 388 1.25 -20.70 0.28
C THR A 388 0.88 -20.38 1.74
N ASP A 389 -0.42 -20.20 2.00
CA ASP A 389 -0.98 -20.03 3.33
C ASP A 389 -1.75 -21.30 3.74
N ALA A 390 -1.69 -21.66 5.02
CA ALA A 390 -2.32 -22.88 5.53
C ALA A 390 -3.86 -22.86 5.45
N SER A 391 -4.47 -21.68 5.54
CA SER A 391 -5.93 -21.49 5.49
C SER A 391 -6.43 -21.11 4.10
N GLU A 392 -5.70 -20.22 3.41
CA GLU A 392 -6.16 -19.62 2.16
C GLU A 392 -5.60 -20.32 0.92
N GLY A 393 -4.56 -21.14 1.06
CA GLY A 393 -3.88 -21.84 -0.03
C GLY A 393 -2.85 -20.97 -0.74
N ASP A 394 -2.59 -21.29 -2.01
CA ASP A 394 -1.62 -20.57 -2.82
C ASP A 394 -2.08 -19.12 -3.07
N TYR A 395 -1.14 -18.18 -3.08
CA TYR A 395 -1.40 -16.78 -3.35
C TYR A 395 -0.25 -16.13 -4.12
N TRP A 396 -0.58 -15.06 -4.84
CA TRP A 396 0.33 -14.20 -5.56
C TRP A 396 0.67 -12.93 -4.78
N ILE A 397 1.86 -12.39 -4.98
CA ILE A 397 2.30 -11.12 -4.42
C ILE A 397 2.40 -10.12 -5.56
N LEU A 398 1.59 -9.07 -5.49
CA LEU A 398 1.49 -8.03 -6.51
C LEU A 398 2.01 -6.70 -5.95
N LYS A 399 2.90 -6.04 -6.68
CA LYS A 399 3.32 -4.65 -6.45
C LYS A 399 2.36 -3.72 -7.19
N ASN A 400 1.77 -2.77 -6.46
CA ASN A 400 0.84 -1.78 -7.01
C ASN A 400 1.46 -0.38 -7.07
N SER A 401 0.85 0.50 -7.87
CA SER A 401 1.22 1.90 -8.06
C SER A 401 0.26 2.86 -7.33
N TYR A 402 -0.35 2.43 -6.22
CA TYR A 402 -1.28 3.22 -5.40
C TYR A 402 -0.62 3.85 -4.16
N GLY A 403 0.72 3.84 -4.11
CA GLY A 403 1.51 4.32 -2.99
C GLY A 403 1.57 3.32 -1.83
N SER A 404 2.55 3.50 -0.96
CA SER A 404 2.80 2.61 0.19
C SER A 404 1.71 2.64 1.26
N SER A 405 0.78 3.61 1.23
CA SER A 405 -0.37 3.64 2.13
C SER A 405 -1.51 2.71 1.74
N TRP A 406 -1.49 2.14 0.52
CA TRP A 406 -2.50 1.20 0.06
C TRP A 406 -2.05 -0.24 0.31
N GLY A 407 -2.99 -1.13 0.67
CA GLY A 407 -2.68 -2.55 0.89
C GLY A 407 -1.63 -2.82 1.96
N ALA A 408 -0.86 -3.89 1.75
CA ALA A 408 0.29 -4.26 2.58
C ALA A 408 1.52 -3.46 2.12
N SER A 409 1.60 -2.20 2.54
CA SER A 409 2.73 -1.30 2.21
C SER A 409 2.94 -1.08 0.70
N GLY A 410 1.84 -1.07 -0.09
CA GLY A 410 1.87 -0.97 -1.55
C GLY A 410 1.73 -2.30 -2.28
N PHE A 411 1.73 -3.41 -1.55
CA PHE A 411 1.59 -4.76 -2.09
C PHE A 411 0.23 -5.37 -1.77
N MET A 412 -0.12 -6.41 -2.52
CA MET A 412 -1.31 -7.22 -2.31
C MET A 412 -0.96 -8.70 -2.35
N LYS A 413 -1.58 -9.47 -1.44
CA LYS A 413 -1.67 -10.93 -1.57
C LYS A 413 -3.00 -11.28 -2.24
N LEU A 414 -2.94 -11.83 -3.45
CA LEU A 414 -4.11 -12.28 -4.21
C LEU A 414 -4.20 -13.80 -4.14
N VAL A 415 -5.28 -14.35 -3.59
CA VAL A 415 -5.50 -15.80 -3.54
C VAL A 415 -5.50 -16.35 -4.97
N ALA A 416 -4.71 -17.40 -5.19
CA ALA A 416 -4.65 -18.08 -6.47
C ALA A 416 -5.95 -18.85 -6.69
N ASP A 417 -6.50 -18.76 -7.90
CA ASP A 417 -7.63 -19.58 -8.31
C ASP A 417 -7.33 -20.38 -9.58
N SER A 418 -8.24 -21.29 -9.92
CA SER A 418 -8.15 -22.13 -11.11
C SER A 418 -8.90 -21.54 -12.32
N LYS A 419 -9.28 -20.26 -12.26
CA LYS A 419 -9.95 -19.51 -13.31
C LYS A 419 -8.92 -18.60 -13.97
N VAL A 420 -9.31 -17.38 -14.34
CA VAL A 420 -8.41 -16.35 -14.87
C VAL A 420 -7.80 -15.46 -13.78
N ASN A 421 -8.05 -15.77 -12.50
CA ASN A 421 -7.53 -15.08 -11.31
C ASN A 421 -7.66 -13.55 -11.39
N CYS A 422 -8.91 -13.08 -11.49
CA CYS A 422 -9.25 -11.65 -11.68
C CYS A 422 -8.72 -11.05 -12.99
N GLY A 423 -8.26 -11.85 -13.95
CA GLY A 423 -7.65 -11.39 -15.19
C GLY A 423 -6.13 -11.43 -15.18
N LEU A 424 -5.50 -11.78 -14.05
CA LEU A 424 -4.04 -11.88 -13.88
C LEU A 424 -3.37 -12.69 -15.01
N ASN A 425 -4.03 -13.76 -15.45
CA ASN A 425 -3.52 -14.69 -16.46
C ASN A 425 -3.68 -14.19 -17.92
N ILE A 426 -4.31 -13.02 -18.15
CA ILE A 426 -4.72 -12.56 -19.51
C ILE A 426 -3.63 -11.72 -20.18
N PHE A 427 -2.92 -10.87 -19.43
CA PHE A 427 -1.83 -10.05 -19.96
C PHE A 427 -0.49 -10.19 -19.23
N PRO A 428 0.02 -11.41 -18.97
CA PRO A 428 1.35 -11.58 -18.39
C PRO A 428 2.42 -11.34 -19.46
N VAL A 429 3.11 -10.21 -19.35
CA VAL A 429 4.15 -9.77 -20.29
C VAL A 429 5.42 -9.32 -19.57
N ILE A 430 6.57 -9.52 -20.21
CA ILE A 430 7.85 -9.05 -19.70
C ILE A 430 8.64 -8.27 -20.77
N PRO A 431 9.48 -7.30 -20.38
CA PRO A 431 10.50 -6.75 -21.27
C PRO A 431 11.66 -7.73 -21.47
N THR A 432 12.34 -7.62 -22.60
CA THR A 432 13.51 -8.44 -22.97
C THR A 432 14.67 -7.56 -23.43
N GLY A 433 15.90 -8.06 -23.26
CA GLY A 433 17.12 -7.31 -23.59
C GLY A 433 17.25 -6.01 -22.81
N ALA A 434 16.80 -6.02 -21.55
CA ALA A 434 16.96 -4.89 -20.65
C ALA A 434 18.45 -4.66 -20.35
N SER A 435 18.90 -3.41 -20.42
CA SER A 435 20.29 -3.04 -20.12
C SER A 435 20.36 -1.70 -19.39
N ALA A 436 21.40 -1.54 -18.57
CA ALA A 436 21.66 -0.30 -17.85
C ALA A 436 22.33 0.74 -18.77
N GLY A 437 21.86 1.99 -18.70
CA GLY A 437 22.48 3.12 -19.39
C GLY A 437 23.48 3.91 -18.51
N ALA A 438 24.08 4.96 -19.06
CA ALA A 438 25.08 5.77 -18.35
C ALA A 438 24.53 6.47 -17.09
N ALA A 439 23.24 6.79 -17.07
CA ALA A 439 22.56 7.39 -15.91
C ALA A 439 22.06 6.36 -14.89
N ALA A 440 22.30 5.05 -15.09
CA ALA A 440 21.85 4.02 -14.14
C ALA A 440 22.48 4.19 -12.74
N THR A 441 23.69 4.74 -12.67
CA THR A 441 24.41 4.94 -11.40
C THR A 441 24.17 6.30 -10.76
N THR A 442 23.32 7.18 -11.33
CA THR A 442 22.95 8.43 -10.66
C THR A 442 21.95 8.11 -9.54
N SER A 443 22.46 7.46 -8.49
CA SER A 443 21.72 7.22 -7.26
C SER A 443 21.60 8.54 -6.51
N VAL A 444 20.43 9.17 -6.60
CA VAL A 444 19.95 10.04 -5.53
C VAL A 444 18.67 9.39 -5.02
N ASP A 445 18.72 9.02 -3.74
CA ASP A 445 17.67 8.43 -2.91
C ASP A 445 16.25 8.80 -3.38
N SER A 446 15.63 7.85 -4.10
CA SER A 446 14.31 8.01 -4.71
C SER A 446 13.22 7.70 -3.67
N GLY A 447 12.72 8.76 -3.02
CA GLY A 447 11.31 8.79 -2.61
C GLY A 447 10.95 8.23 -1.24
N GLY A 448 11.76 8.51 -0.20
CA GLY A 448 11.33 8.47 1.19
C GLY A 448 11.63 9.83 1.84
N ASP A 449 10.57 10.57 2.17
CA ASP A 449 10.55 11.94 2.70
C ASP A 449 10.96 13.06 1.75
N LYS A 450 9.96 13.90 1.47
CA LYS A 450 10.10 15.19 0.81
C LYS A 450 11.21 15.99 1.50
N VAL A 451 12.11 16.55 0.70
CA VAL A 451 12.98 17.66 1.13
C VAL A 451 12.07 18.80 1.59
N PHE A 452 11.84 18.91 2.90
CA PHE A 452 11.03 19.97 3.48
C PHE A 452 11.93 21.18 3.73
N VAL A 453 11.71 22.27 2.99
CA VAL A 453 12.49 23.53 3.08
C VAL A 453 13.99 23.33 2.79
N GLY A 454 14.33 22.49 1.81
CA GLY A 454 15.72 22.33 1.34
C GLY A 454 16.63 21.46 2.21
N LEU A 455 16.10 20.77 3.23
CA LEU A 455 16.87 19.91 4.14
C LEU A 455 16.37 18.45 4.11
N SER A 456 17.30 17.50 4.27
CA SER A 456 17.01 16.06 4.36
C SER A 456 16.33 15.69 5.70
N PRO A 457 15.65 14.53 5.80
CA PRO A 457 15.06 14.04 7.06
C PRO A 457 16.09 13.86 8.17
N THR A 458 17.28 13.36 7.82
CA THR A 458 18.42 13.27 8.74
C THR A 458 18.83 14.65 9.27
N THR A 459 18.77 15.69 8.43
CA THR A 459 19.02 17.06 8.86
C THR A 459 17.91 17.58 9.77
N TRP A 460 16.65 17.23 9.50
CA TRP A 460 15.52 17.58 10.39
C TRP A 460 15.59 16.88 11.74
N ILE A 461 16.06 15.63 11.81
CA ILE A 461 16.33 14.93 13.07
C ILE A 461 17.40 15.69 13.88
N VAL A 462 18.46 16.16 13.23
CA VAL A 462 19.49 16.98 13.88
C VAL A 462 18.91 18.31 14.38
N VAL A 463 18.10 19.00 13.55
CA VAL A 463 17.43 20.25 13.96
C VAL A 463 16.49 20.02 15.15
N ALA A 464 15.71 18.93 15.15
CA ALA A 464 14.82 18.56 16.25
C ALA A 464 15.60 18.24 17.54
N ALA A 465 16.71 17.52 17.44
CA ALA A 465 17.58 17.22 18.58
C ALA A 465 18.19 18.51 19.17
N VAL A 466 18.72 19.40 18.33
CA VAL A 466 19.32 20.67 18.76
C VAL A 466 18.30 21.59 19.42
N THR A 467 17.12 21.73 18.82
CA THR A 467 16.03 22.56 19.39
C THR A 467 15.53 22.00 20.72
N THR A 468 15.38 20.68 20.84
CA THR A 468 14.98 20.02 22.09
C THR A 468 16.01 20.26 23.21
N ILE A 469 17.31 20.06 22.92
CA ILE A 469 18.39 20.32 23.88
C ILE A 469 18.38 21.78 24.32
N PHE A 470 18.28 22.71 23.37
CA PHE A 470 18.24 24.14 23.66
C PHE A 470 17.05 24.51 24.56
N THR A 471 15.85 24.00 24.26
CA THR A 471 14.66 24.24 25.10
C THR A 471 14.86 23.68 26.51
N ILE A 472 15.37 22.45 26.67
CA ILE A 472 15.63 21.85 27.99
C ILE A 472 16.62 22.71 28.79
N VAL A 473 17.72 23.14 28.17
CA VAL A 473 18.74 23.98 28.82
C VAL A 473 18.14 25.32 29.25
N MET A 474 17.37 25.98 28.37
CA MET A 474 16.74 27.26 28.70
C MET A 474 15.69 27.12 29.81
N THR A 475 14.90 26.05 29.81
CA THR A 475 13.96 25.75 30.90
C THR A 475 14.69 25.50 32.22
N ALA A 476 15.79 24.74 32.22
CA ALA A 476 16.59 24.49 33.41
C ALA A 476 17.22 25.78 33.97
N ILE A 477 17.77 26.63 33.10
CA ILE A 477 18.30 27.95 33.47
C ILE A 477 17.18 28.82 34.07
N GLY A 478 16.00 28.85 33.44
CA GLY A 478 14.83 29.58 33.94
C GLY A 478 14.39 29.10 35.33
N MET A 479 14.36 27.78 35.55
CA MET A 479 14.07 27.19 36.86
C MET A 479 15.12 27.58 37.91
N LEU A 480 16.41 27.55 37.57
CA LEU A 480 17.50 27.93 38.49
C LEU A 480 17.43 29.41 38.87
N ILE A 481 17.15 30.30 37.90
CA ILE A 481 16.95 31.73 38.16
C ILE A 481 15.73 31.94 39.06
N SER A 482 14.61 31.25 38.76
CA SER A 482 13.39 31.30 39.56
C SER A 482 13.64 30.84 41.00
N GLN A 483 14.34 29.72 41.20
CA GLN A 483 14.69 29.21 42.53
C GLN A 483 15.61 30.17 43.30
N ARG A 484 16.59 30.79 42.64
CA ARG A 484 17.45 31.82 43.26
C ARG A 484 16.62 33.02 43.70
N LYS A 485 15.71 33.50 42.84
CA LYS A 485 14.81 34.62 43.15
C LYS A 485 13.88 34.27 44.32
N LEU A 486 13.33 33.06 44.35
CA LEU A 486 12.48 32.57 45.45
C LEU A 486 13.24 32.47 46.78
N LYS A 487 14.50 32.01 46.76
CA LYS A 487 15.36 32.00 47.96
C LYS A 487 15.64 33.42 48.46
N THR A 488 15.92 34.37 47.56
CA THR A 488 16.11 35.78 47.93
C THR A 488 14.85 36.38 48.54
N ILE A 489 13.67 36.16 47.93
CA ILE A 489 12.38 36.61 48.45
C ILE A 489 12.08 35.98 49.81
N ARG A 490 12.29 34.67 49.98
CA ARG A 490 12.13 34.00 51.28
C ARG A 490 13.04 34.61 52.34
N LYS A 491 14.30 34.89 52.02
CA LYS A 491 15.26 35.51 52.94
C LYS A 491 14.86 36.94 53.31
N GLN A 492 14.36 37.73 52.37
CA GLN A 492 13.81 39.07 52.61
C GLN A 492 12.56 39.01 53.49
N ASN A 493 11.64 38.09 53.22
CA ASN A 493 10.43 37.90 54.03
C ASN A 493 10.79 37.46 55.46
N SER A 494 11.69 36.48 55.63
CA SER A 494 12.16 36.05 56.95
C SER A 494 12.85 37.17 57.75
N ALA A 495 13.62 38.04 57.08
CA ALA A 495 14.22 39.21 57.72
C ALA A 495 13.16 40.26 58.13
N MET A 496 12.12 40.47 57.33
CA MET A 496 10.97 41.31 57.68
C MET A 496 10.21 40.77 58.91
N TYR A 497 9.99 39.46 58.99
CA TYR A 497 9.31 38.85 60.14
C TYR A 497 10.16 38.87 61.42
N ALA A 498 11.48 38.73 61.32
CA ALA A 498 12.40 38.84 62.46
C ALA A 498 12.49 40.27 63.03
N ALA A 499 12.37 41.30 62.18
CA ALA A 499 12.34 42.70 62.60
C ALA A 499 11.02 43.12 63.29
N ARG A 500 9.99 42.25 63.30
CA ARG A 500 8.65 42.54 63.84
C ARG A 500 8.29 41.76 65.11
N ALA A 501 9.23 41.01 65.68
CA ALA A 501 9.02 40.27 66.93
C ALA A 501 9.15 41.22 68.15
N PRO A 502 8.10 41.41 68.98
CA PRO A 502 8.16 42.25 70.16
C PRO A 502 8.94 41.57 71.29
N ALA A 503 9.82 42.33 71.95
CA ALA A 503 10.52 41.90 73.16
C ALA A 503 9.51 41.76 74.31
N ASN A 504 9.22 40.53 74.73
CA ASN A 504 8.40 40.24 75.90
C ASN A 504 9.32 39.93 77.09
N THR A 505 9.55 40.96 77.91
CA THR A 505 10.25 40.87 79.19
C THR A 505 9.29 40.28 80.22
N GLN A 506 9.46 39.02 80.59
CA GLN A 506 8.91 38.48 81.84
C GLN A 506 9.97 38.68 82.93
N GLN A 507 9.66 39.52 83.91
CA GLN A 507 10.41 39.57 85.17
C GLN A 507 9.50 39.13 86.32
N THR A 508 10.09 38.23 87.09
CA THR A 508 9.59 37.37 88.16
C THR A 508 9.15 38.08 89.43
N VAL A 509 8.16 37.50 90.07
CA VAL A 509 7.68 37.75 91.44
C VAL A 509 8.75 37.38 92.47
N ALA A 510 9.00 38.26 93.45
CA ALA A 510 9.57 37.91 94.75
C ALA A 510 9.08 38.87 95.85
N HIS A 511 8.48 38.26 96.89
CA HIS A 511 8.08 38.75 98.22
C HIS A 511 7.02 39.84 98.37
#